data_AF-A0A0H3YD54-F1
#
_entry.id   AF-A0A0H3YD54-F1
#
_cell.length_a   1.000
_cell.length_b   1.000
_cell.length_c   1.000
_cell.angle_alpha   90.00
_cell.angle_beta   90.00
_cell.angle_gamma   90.00
#
_symmetry.space_group_name_H-M   'P 1'
#
loop_
_entity.id
_entity.type
_entity.pdbx_description
1 polymer ?
#
loop_
_entity_poly.entity_id
_entity_poly.type
_entity_poly.pdbx_seq_one_letter_code
_entity_poly.pdbx_strand_id
1 'polypeptide(L)'
;MDAFNHSNPFESHVIYVRDYRNDHIRLFTIKQADFDTIKLPLHLTSDMLASVIAEFVSKAAKGKLNTKESDTLAPALVGYAKSTETYRSWRRVSGATERLHMVINIYAGSELLRPFIARAPETVLTTQELLVFSSQVKSMDVSNHPEWFRGRR
;
A
#
# COMPACT_ATOMS: atom_id res chain seq x y z
N MET A 1 7.89 16.29 -10.16
CA MET A 1 6.42 16.35 -10.31
C MET A 1 5.88 14.98 -9.94
N ASP A 2 5.00 14.91 -8.94
CA ASP A 2 4.43 13.66 -8.43
C ASP A 2 3.50 13.01 -9.47
N ALA A 3 4.05 12.09 -10.26
CA ALA A 3 3.32 11.32 -11.28
C ALA A 3 2.34 10.26 -10.70
N PHE A 4 2.01 10.36 -9.41
CA PHE A 4 1.27 9.33 -8.67
C PHE A 4 -0.15 9.76 -8.27
N ASN A 5 -0.45 11.06 -8.32
CA ASN A 5 -1.71 11.63 -7.85
C ASN A 5 -2.40 12.42 -8.97
N HIS A 6 -2.69 11.76 -10.09
CA HIS A 6 -3.45 12.35 -11.20
C HIS A 6 -4.97 12.32 -10.98
N SER A 7 -5.42 11.92 -9.80
CA SER A 7 -6.82 11.67 -9.50
C SER A 7 -7.32 12.47 -8.28
N ASN A 8 -8.56 12.92 -8.40
CA ASN A 8 -9.37 13.50 -7.35
C ASN A 8 -9.58 12.46 -6.22
N PRO A 9 -9.29 12.78 -4.94
CA PRO A 9 -9.44 11.84 -3.84
C PRO A 9 -10.89 11.46 -3.52
N PHE A 10 -11.88 12.25 -3.96
CA PHE A 10 -13.31 11.96 -3.78
C PHE A 10 -13.75 10.70 -4.54
N GLU A 11 -13.21 10.47 -5.74
CA GLU A 11 -13.55 9.35 -6.65
C GLU A 11 -12.44 8.29 -6.72
N SER A 12 -11.55 8.27 -5.72
CA SER A 12 -10.39 7.40 -5.70
C SER A 12 -10.44 6.44 -4.53
N HIS A 13 -9.87 5.26 -4.72
CA HIS A 13 -9.31 4.48 -3.64
C HIS A 13 -7.99 5.11 -3.20
N VAL A 14 -7.69 4.97 -1.91
CA VAL A 14 -6.49 5.55 -1.32
C VAL A 14 -5.62 4.44 -0.77
N ILE A 15 -4.36 4.43 -1.20
CA ILE A 15 -3.35 3.51 -0.70
C ILE A 15 -2.28 4.31 0.03
N TYR A 16 -2.06 3.97 1.29
CA TYR A 16 -1.02 4.54 2.13
C TYR A 16 0.11 3.53 2.25
N VAL A 17 1.34 3.97 2.06
CA VAL A 17 2.53 3.14 2.27
C VAL A 17 3.35 3.73 3.40
N ARG A 18 3.54 2.97 4.47
CA ARG A 18 4.46 3.28 5.57
C ARG A 18 5.71 2.43 5.43
N ASP A 19 6.82 3.06 5.08
CA ASP A 19 8.11 2.39 4.97
C ASP A 19 8.91 2.54 6.26
N TYR A 20 9.00 1.47 7.05
CA TYR A 20 9.76 1.47 8.30
C TYR A 20 11.28 1.41 8.09
N ARG A 21 11.78 1.24 6.86
CA ARG A 21 13.23 1.24 6.57
C ARG A 21 13.84 2.64 6.62
N ASN A 22 13.05 3.65 6.31
CA ASN A 22 13.49 5.04 6.13
C ASN A 22 12.53 6.06 6.76
N ASP A 23 11.57 5.59 7.56
CA ASP A 23 10.54 6.40 8.21
C ASP A 23 9.71 7.26 7.24
N HIS A 24 9.53 6.81 5.99
CA HIS A 24 8.70 7.52 5.02
C HIS A 24 7.23 7.08 5.08
N ILE A 25 6.35 8.03 4.78
CA ILE A 25 4.94 7.81 4.46
C ILE A 25 4.69 8.34 3.07
N ARG A 26 3.91 7.61 2.29
CA ARG A 26 3.43 8.06 0.98
C ARG A 26 1.97 7.70 0.78
N LEU A 27 1.23 8.63 0.18
CA LEU A 27 -0.17 8.47 -0.19
C LEU A 27 -0.27 8.37 -1.71
N PHE A 28 -1.09 7.44 -2.17
CA PHE A 28 -1.43 7.22 -3.57
C PHE A 28 -2.94 7.29 -3.76
N THR A 29 -3.40 8.09 -4.71
CA THR A 29 -4.80 8.13 -5.13
C THR A 29 -5.00 7.44 -6.48
N ILE A 30 -5.89 6.45 -6.52
CA ILE A 30 -6.19 5.68 -7.73
C ILE A 30 -7.70 5.77 -7.98
N LYS A 31 -8.12 6.30 -9.14
CA LYS A 31 -9.55 6.39 -9.47
C LYS A 31 -10.19 5.01 -9.34
N GLN A 32 -11.40 4.93 -8.80
CA GLN A 32 -12.09 3.64 -8.62
C GLN A 32 -12.26 2.90 -9.94
N ALA A 33 -12.63 3.61 -11.01
CA ALA A 33 -12.73 3.04 -12.36
C ALA A 33 -11.41 2.47 -12.88
N ASP A 34 -10.29 3.16 -12.65
CA ASP A 34 -8.96 2.67 -13.04
C ASP A 34 -8.56 1.46 -12.19
N PHE A 35 -8.82 1.53 -10.88
CA PHE A 35 -8.58 0.42 -9.97
C PHE A 35 -9.32 -0.84 -10.44
N ASP A 36 -10.59 -0.74 -10.84
CA ASP A 36 -11.39 -1.88 -11.29
C ASP A 36 -10.91 -2.44 -12.63
N THR A 37 -10.51 -1.58 -13.55
CA THR A 37 -10.10 -1.97 -14.91
C THR A 37 -8.67 -2.51 -15.00
N ILE A 38 -7.78 -2.14 -14.09
CA ILE A 38 -6.41 -2.70 -14.05
C ILE A 38 -6.49 -4.21 -13.84
N LYS A 39 -6.09 -4.93 -14.90
CA LYS A 39 -5.90 -6.38 -14.93
C LYS A 39 -4.42 -6.67 -14.76
N LEU A 40 -4.09 -7.53 -13.80
CA LEU A 40 -2.72 -8.00 -13.68
C LEU A 40 -2.42 -9.11 -14.67
N PRO A 41 -1.22 -9.15 -15.25
CA PRO A 41 -0.72 -10.32 -15.95
C PRO A 41 -0.76 -11.55 -15.03
N LEU A 42 -1.25 -12.68 -15.55
CA LEU A 42 -1.41 -13.93 -14.81
C LEU A 42 -0.10 -14.49 -14.22
N HIS A 43 1.04 -14.09 -14.76
CA HIS A 43 2.36 -14.56 -14.32
C HIS A 43 2.94 -13.75 -13.14
N LEU A 44 2.34 -12.62 -12.75
CA LEU A 44 2.82 -11.84 -11.63
C LEU A 44 2.27 -12.40 -10.32
N THR A 45 3.16 -12.86 -9.45
CA THR A 45 2.79 -13.31 -8.10
C THR A 45 2.68 -12.13 -7.14
N SER A 46 1.99 -12.35 -6.01
CA SER A 46 1.90 -11.35 -4.95
C SER A 46 3.27 -10.94 -4.41
N ASP A 47 4.22 -11.89 -4.32
CA ASP A 47 5.57 -11.64 -3.83
C ASP A 47 6.39 -10.80 -4.81
N MET A 48 6.25 -11.05 -6.12
CA MET A 48 6.87 -10.21 -7.14
C MET A 48 6.39 -8.77 -7.07
N LEU A 49 5.07 -8.57 -6.91
CA LEU A 49 4.48 -7.24 -6.76
C LEU A 49 4.95 -6.56 -5.46
N ALA A 50 5.06 -7.32 -4.37
CA ALA A 50 5.55 -6.81 -3.11
C ALA A 50 6.99 -6.29 -3.21
N SER A 51 7.87 -7.06 -3.85
CA SER A 51 9.26 -6.67 -4.11
C SER A 51 9.35 -5.40 -4.96
N VAL A 52 8.56 -5.31 -6.04
CA VAL A 52 8.49 -4.12 -6.91
C VAL A 52 8.06 -2.89 -6.12
N ILE A 53 7.01 -2.99 -5.30
CA ILE A 53 6.53 -1.88 -4.46
C ILE A 53 7.62 -1.47 -3.46
N ALA A 54 8.23 -2.44 -2.76
CA ALA A 54 9.26 -2.16 -1.77
C ALA A 54 10.46 -1.43 -2.40
N GLU A 55 10.90 -1.86 -3.58
CA GLU A 55 12.00 -1.24 -4.31
C GLU A 55 11.64 0.18 -4.76
N PHE A 56 10.50 0.36 -5.42
CA PHE A 56 10.11 1.63 -6.01
C PHE A 56 9.78 2.68 -4.96
N VAL A 57 9.15 2.31 -3.85
CA VAL A 57 8.92 3.22 -2.72
C VAL A 57 10.24 3.68 -2.10
N SER A 58 11.21 2.78 -1.95
CA SER A 58 12.57 3.12 -1.47
C SER A 58 13.31 4.03 -2.45
N LYS A 59 13.23 3.78 -3.77
CA LYS A 59 13.78 4.65 -4.81
C LYS A 59 13.11 6.03 -4.82
N ALA A 60 11.79 6.08 -4.66
CA ALA A 60 11.03 7.33 -4.59
C ALA A 60 11.46 8.19 -3.39
N ALA A 61 11.61 7.59 -2.21
CA ALA A 61 12.09 8.29 -1.01
C ALA A 61 13.49 8.89 -1.18
N LYS A 62 14.32 8.29 -2.05
CA LYS A 62 15.67 8.77 -2.39
C LYS A 62 15.70 9.74 -3.57
N GLY A 63 14.56 10.09 -4.16
CA GLY A 63 14.49 10.92 -5.37
C GLY A 63 15.08 10.26 -6.63
N LYS A 64 15.17 8.92 -6.66
CA LYS A 64 15.84 8.14 -7.72
C LYS A 64 14.87 7.37 -8.63
N LEU A 65 13.57 7.50 -8.41
CA LEU A 65 12.57 6.79 -9.18
C LEU A 65 12.43 7.43 -10.58
N ASN A 66 12.62 6.62 -11.63
CA ASN A 66 12.46 7.11 -13.00
C ASN A 66 10.99 7.05 -13.46
N THR A 67 10.70 7.66 -14.62
CA THR A 67 9.33 7.73 -15.16
C THR A 67 8.71 6.34 -15.41
N LYS A 68 9.46 5.39 -15.98
CA LYS A 68 8.93 4.04 -16.25
C LYS A 68 8.58 3.29 -14.97
N GLU A 69 9.44 3.39 -13.96
CA GLU A 69 9.19 2.80 -12.62
C GLU A 69 7.99 3.48 -11.95
N SER A 70 7.87 4.80 -12.11
CA SER A 70 6.74 5.58 -11.64
C SER A 70 5.43 5.11 -12.28
N ASP A 71 5.38 4.98 -13.60
CA ASP A 71 4.19 4.53 -14.34
C ASP A 71 3.79 3.10 -13.97
N THR A 72 4.74 2.29 -13.48
CA THR A 72 4.51 0.90 -13.07
C THR A 72 4.04 0.78 -11.61
N LEU A 73 4.28 1.78 -10.76
CA LEU A 73 3.98 1.67 -9.33
C LEU A 73 2.48 1.59 -9.05
N ALA A 74 1.65 2.37 -9.75
CA ALA A 74 0.19 2.31 -9.56
C ALA A 74 -0.38 0.94 -9.95
N PRO A 75 -0.10 0.37 -11.14
CA PRO A 75 -0.46 -1.02 -11.45
C PRO A 75 0.06 -2.04 -10.45
N ALA A 76 1.29 -1.88 -9.94
CA ALA A 76 1.86 -2.78 -8.94
C ALA A 76 1.08 -2.72 -7.61
N LEU A 77 0.74 -1.51 -7.13
CA LEU A 77 -0.04 -1.29 -5.92
C LEU A 77 -1.46 -1.86 -6.03
N VAL A 78 -2.17 -1.59 -7.14
CA VAL A 78 -3.50 -2.17 -7.39
C VAL A 78 -3.41 -3.68 -7.44
N GLY A 79 -2.40 -4.18 -8.12
CA GLY A 79 -2.17 -5.60 -8.28
C GLY A 79 -1.98 -6.33 -6.97
N TYR A 80 -1.04 -5.81 -6.18
CA TYR A 80 -0.76 -6.32 -4.85
C TYR A 80 -2.01 -6.22 -3.97
N ALA A 81 -2.69 -5.07 -3.95
CA ALA A 81 -3.92 -4.91 -3.19
C ALA A 81 -4.94 -6.02 -3.52
N LYS A 82 -5.24 -6.22 -4.81
CA LYS A 82 -6.20 -7.23 -5.30
C LYS A 82 -5.78 -8.67 -5.01
N SER A 83 -4.47 -8.96 -4.88
CA SER A 83 -3.99 -10.31 -4.55
C SER A 83 -4.16 -10.68 -3.08
N THR A 84 -4.33 -9.70 -2.18
CA THR A 84 -4.44 -9.93 -0.72
C THR A 84 -5.78 -10.52 -0.27
N GLU A 85 -5.75 -11.35 0.78
CA GLU A 85 -6.98 -11.76 1.50
C GLU A 85 -7.67 -10.57 2.18
N THR A 86 -6.92 -9.56 2.60
CA THR A 86 -7.46 -8.32 3.19
C THR A 86 -8.43 -7.64 2.22
N TYR A 87 -8.03 -7.47 0.96
CA TYR A 87 -8.89 -6.91 -0.08
C TYR A 87 -10.08 -7.82 -0.39
N ARG A 88 -9.85 -9.13 -0.58
CA ARG A 88 -10.93 -10.09 -0.83
C ARG A 88 -11.99 -10.05 0.27
N SER A 89 -11.57 -9.98 1.52
CA SER A 89 -12.45 -9.91 2.68
C SER A 89 -13.22 -8.61 2.72
N TRP A 90 -12.56 -7.46 2.52
CA TRP A 90 -13.23 -6.17 2.44
C TRP A 90 -14.26 -6.12 1.32
N ARG A 91 -13.92 -6.61 0.13
CA ARG A 91 -14.82 -6.53 -1.03
C ARG A 91 -16.13 -7.30 -0.84
N ARG A 92 -16.13 -8.36 -0.03
CA ARG A 92 -17.34 -9.14 0.31
C ARG A 92 -18.34 -8.37 1.17
N VAL A 93 -17.88 -7.36 1.91
CA VAL A 93 -18.70 -6.63 2.90
C VAL A 93 -18.77 -5.12 2.62
N SER A 94 -18.02 -4.63 1.63
CA SER A 94 -17.98 -3.22 1.26
C SER A 94 -19.17 -2.83 0.39
N GLY A 95 -19.68 -1.62 0.55
CA GLY A 95 -20.63 -1.02 -0.40
C GLY A 95 -20.04 -0.92 -1.82
N ALA A 96 -20.92 -0.88 -2.83
CA ALA A 96 -20.49 -0.81 -4.23
C ALA A 96 -19.61 0.42 -4.52
N THR A 97 -19.92 1.55 -3.87
CA THR A 97 -19.22 2.83 -3.98
C THR A 97 -18.29 3.13 -2.80
N GLU A 98 -18.10 2.16 -1.89
CA GLU A 98 -17.29 2.36 -0.69
C GLU A 98 -15.82 2.55 -1.08
N ARG A 99 -15.20 3.58 -0.50
CA ARG A 99 -13.79 3.88 -0.71
C ARG A 99 -12.91 2.91 0.06
N LEU A 100 -12.00 2.25 -0.64
CA LEU A 100 -10.90 1.54 -0.04
C LEU A 100 -9.87 2.52 0.53
N HIS A 101 -9.56 2.38 1.82
CA HIS A 101 -8.38 2.96 2.48
C HIS A 101 -7.43 1.82 2.88
N MET A 102 -6.55 1.44 1.96
CA MET A 102 -5.57 0.38 2.21
C MET A 102 -4.27 0.98 2.75
N VAL A 103 -3.79 0.46 3.86
CA VAL A 103 -2.47 0.77 4.39
C VAL A 103 -1.54 -0.41 4.17
N ILE A 104 -0.33 -0.14 3.72
CA ILE A 104 0.73 -1.12 3.48
C ILE A 104 1.94 -0.71 4.32
N ASN A 105 2.24 -1.50 5.35
CA ASN A 105 3.47 -1.37 6.10
C ASN A 105 4.59 -2.14 5.39
N ILE A 106 5.76 -1.55 5.20
CA ILE A 106 6.97 -2.23 4.74
C ILE A 106 7.90 -2.39 5.95
N TYR A 107 8.16 -3.61 6.38
CA TYR A 107 9.02 -3.88 7.54
C TYR A 107 10.50 -3.98 7.16
N ALA A 108 11.36 -3.39 8.01
CA ALA A 108 12.77 -3.24 7.71
C ALA A 108 13.61 -4.52 7.79
N GLY A 109 13.17 -5.51 8.59
CA GLY A 109 13.91 -6.75 8.81
C GLY A 109 13.62 -7.87 7.82
N SER A 110 12.46 -7.82 7.14
CA SER A 110 11.94 -8.93 6.32
C SER A 110 11.58 -8.51 4.89
N GLU A 111 11.63 -7.22 4.57
CA GLU A 111 11.10 -6.66 3.31
C GLU A 111 9.62 -7.05 3.05
N LEU A 112 8.94 -7.52 4.11
CA LEU A 112 7.56 -7.95 4.11
C LEU A 112 6.65 -6.73 3.97
N LEU A 113 5.74 -6.80 3.01
CA LEU A 113 4.59 -5.92 2.95
C LEU A 113 3.46 -6.50 3.80
N ARG A 114 2.97 -5.70 4.74
CA ARG A 114 1.85 -6.02 5.60
C ARG A 114 0.66 -5.10 5.27
N PRO A 115 -0.33 -5.60 4.49
CA PRO A 115 -1.49 -4.83 4.10
C PRO A 115 -2.61 -4.95 5.13
N PHE A 116 -3.29 -3.84 5.42
CA PHE A 116 -4.52 -3.81 6.20
C PHE A 116 -5.44 -2.71 5.65
N ILE A 117 -6.72 -2.75 6.02
CA ILE A 117 -7.71 -1.75 5.60
C ILE A 117 -8.17 -0.99 6.82
N ALA A 118 -8.00 0.33 6.79
CA ALA A 118 -8.59 1.23 7.77
C ALA A 118 -10.00 1.59 7.26
N ARG A 119 -11.01 1.54 8.13
CA ARG A 119 -12.33 2.09 7.79
C ARG A 119 -12.42 3.50 8.31
N ALA A 120 -12.60 4.45 7.40
CA ALA A 120 -12.66 5.86 7.69
C ALA A 120 -13.77 6.50 6.83
N PRO A 121 -14.66 7.32 7.41
CA PRO A 121 -15.62 8.10 6.63
C PRO A 121 -14.96 9.25 5.85
N GLU A 122 -13.75 9.67 6.25
CA GLU A 122 -13.02 10.78 5.65
C GLU A 122 -12.51 10.45 4.24
N THR A 123 -12.32 11.50 3.43
CA THR A 123 -11.75 11.37 2.08
C THR A 123 -10.32 10.83 2.09
N VAL A 124 -9.53 11.26 3.08
CA VAL A 124 -8.16 10.76 3.33
C VAL A 124 -7.91 10.73 4.84
N LEU A 125 -7.22 9.69 5.30
CA LEU A 125 -6.62 9.65 6.63
C LEU A 125 -5.58 10.76 6.79
N THR A 126 -5.55 11.35 7.97
CA THR A 126 -4.46 12.21 8.41
C THR A 126 -3.19 11.39 8.64
N THR A 127 -2.03 12.05 8.60
CA THR A 127 -0.75 11.42 8.93
C THR A 127 -0.75 10.83 10.35
N GLN A 128 -1.41 11.50 11.30
CA GLN A 128 -1.49 11.03 12.69
C GLN A 128 -2.30 9.73 12.80
N GLU A 129 -3.46 9.64 12.15
CA GLU A 129 -4.27 8.42 12.13
C GLU A 129 -3.50 7.27 11.49
N LEU A 130 -2.84 7.54 10.35
CA LEU A 130 -2.03 6.55 9.67
C LEU A 130 -0.91 6.01 10.59
N LEU A 131 -0.19 6.91 11.29
CA LEU A 131 0.86 6.51 12.23
C LEU A 131 0.31 5.67 13.38
N VAL A 132 -0.85 6.02 13.92
CA VAL A 132 -1.53 5.26 14.98
C VAL A 132 -1.90 3.88 14.47
N PHE A 133 -2.62 3.77 13.36
CA PHE A 133 -3.05 2.47 12.81
C PHE A 133 -1.86 1.59 12.43
N SER A 134 -0.86 2.14 11.73
CA SER A 134 0.34 1.40 11.36
C SER A 134 1.11 0.90 12.58
N SER A 135 1.21 1.72 13.64
CA SER A 135 1.91 1.34 14.88
C SER A 135 1.15 0.29 15.69
N GLN A 136 -0.18 0.35 15.72
CA GLN A 136 -1.01 -0.69 16.35
C GLN A 136 -0.82 -2.04 15.65
N VAL A 137 -0.91 -2.07 14.31
CA VAL A 137 -0.70 -3.29 13.52
C VAL A 137 0.71 -3.81 13.70
N LYS A 138 1.73 -2.95 13.64
CA LYS A 138 3.12 -3.35 13.91
C LYS A 138 3.29 -3.94 15.31
N SER A 139 2.69 -3.37 16.34
CA SER A 139 2.81 -3.87 17.72
C SER A 139 2.18 -5.26 17.86
N MET A 140 1.02 -5.47 17.24
CA MET A 140 0.38 -6.79 17.16
C MET A 140 1.26 -7.81 16.42
N ASP A 141 1.81 -7.43 15.27
CA ASP A 141 2.65 -8.32 14.47
C ASP A 141 3.99 -8.61 15.17
N VAL A 142 4.58 -7.68 15.92
CA VAL A 142 5.77 -7.94 16.75
C VAL A 142 5.50 -9.00 17.82
N SER A 143 4.30 -8.97 18.41
CA SER A 143 3.87 -9.95 19.42
C SER A 143 3.60 -11.33 18.80
N ASN A 144 2.92 -11.36 17.65
CA ASN A 144 2.45 -12.62 17.03
C ASN A 144 3.49 -13.27 16.11
N HIS A 145 4.32 -12.47 15.46
CA HIS A 145 5.31 -12.86 14.46
C HIS A 145 6.67 -12.21 14.74
N PRO A 146 7.27 -12.47 15.92
CA PRO A 146 8.55 -11.86 16.29
C PRO A 146 9.66 -12.17 15.26
N GLU A 147 9.57 -13.30 14.55
CA GLU A 147 10.50 -13.70 13.47
C GLU A 147 10.56 -12.69 12.31
N TRP A 148 9.48 -11.95 12.02
CA TRP A 148 9.49 -10.92 10.96
C TRP A 148 10.38 -9.72 11.29
N PHE A 149 10.75 -9.57 12.56
CA PHE A 149 11.52 -8.45 13.10
C PHE A 149 12.89 -8.87 13.62
N ARG A 150 13.21 -10.17 13.56
CA ARG A 150 14.52 -10.72 13.89
C ARG A 150 15.42 -10.67 12.65
N GLY A 151 15.82 -9.47 12.24
CA GLY A 151 16.67 -9.29 11.07
C GLY A 151 17.18 -7.87 10.89
N ARG A 152 18.51 -7.74 10.84
CA ARG A 152 19.35 -6.53 10.72
C ARG A 152 19.46 -5.67 11.99
N ARG A 153 20.24 -6.17 12.97
CA ARG A 153 21.23 -5.31 13.64
C ARG A 153 22.33 -4.97 12.64
#